data_AF-A0A921T5F8-F1
#
_entry.id   AF-A0A921T5F8-F1
#
_cell.length_a   1.000
_cell.length_b   1.000
_cell.length_c   1.000
_cell.angle_alpha   90.00
_cell.angle_beta   90.00
_cell.angle_gamma   90.00
#
_symmetry.space_group_name_H-M   'P 1'
#
loop_
_entity.id
_entity.type
_entity.pdbx_description
1 polymer ?
#
loop_
_entity_poly.entity_id
_entity_poly.type
_entity_poly.pdbx_seq_one_letter_code
_entity_poly.pdbx_strand_id
1 'polypeptide(L)'
;MRKILLTATFLALPLSAQATPSLNLAPSTSATPPSYTAHEQDFTLQANATQQAEISKHLEKVEARPGRAGDINKGILRALKLDAYSSIALKKPFIMPAQGILTSSFGYRDLDGKEFHAGQDIANAIGTPIYAAADGVVIAKEELHTSAGNYLVILHELDGVMISTRYLHLDRFIANVGDTVKQGDEIAKMGTTGRSTGPHLHFEVRAGKFFSDLPLEPMRFIR
;
A
#
# COMPACT_ATOMS: atom_id res chain seq x y z
N MET A 1 7.70 -34.66 71.25
CA MET A 1 6.75 -33.93 72.11
C MET A 1 6.58 -32.51 71.55
N ARG A 2 5.31 -32.07 71.43
CA ARG A 2 4.81 -30.71 71.12
C ARG A 2 5.10 -30.12 69.72
N LYS A 3 4.17 -30.40 68.80
CA LYS A 3 3.86 -29.60 67.60
C LYS A 3 3.10 -28.33 68.06
N ILE A 4 3.53 -27.15 67.60
CA ILE A 4 2.80 -25.88 67.77
C ILE A 4 1.96 -25.70 66.52
N LEU A 5 0.64 -25.69 66.70
CA LEU A 5 -0.37 -25.48 65.67
C LEU A 5 -0.79 -24.01 65.74
N LEU A 6 -0.39 -23.19 64.77
CA LEU A 6 -0.89 -21.83 64.60
C LEU A 6 -2.10 -21.88 63.67
N THR A 7 -3.29 -21.68 64.24
CA THR A 7 -4.55 -21.51 63.49
C THR A 7 -4.61 -20.09 62.93
N ALA A 8 -4.50 -19.96 61.60
CA ALA A 8 -4.75 -18.71 60.88
C ALA A 8 -6.20 -18.69 60.40
N THR A 9 -7.01 -17.83 61.02
CA THR A 9 -8.39 -17.55 60.62
C THR A 9 -8.38 -16.65 59.39
N PHE A 10 -8.66 -17.20 58.21
CA PHE A 10 -8.85 -16.40 56.99
C PHE A 10 -10.29 -15.89 56.93
N LEU A 11 -10.45 -14.57 57.06
CA LEU A 11 -11.67 -13.85 56.79
C LEU A 11 -11.88 -13.79 55.26
N ALA A 12 -12.87 -14.51 54.74
CA ALA A 12 -13.23 -14.47 53.33
C ALA A 12 -14.02 -13.18 53.02
N LEU A 13 -13.41 -12.26 52.29
CA LEU A 13 -14.11 -11.15 51.63
C LEU A 13 -14.69 -11.63 50.30
N PRO A 14 -15.93 -11.26 49.94
CA PRO A 14 -16.49 -11.63 48.65
C PRO A 14 -15.80 -10.82 47.55
N LEU A 15 -15.08 -11.50 46.66
CA LEU A 15 -14.53 -10.87 45.47
C LEU A 15 -15.66 -10.68 44.46
N SER A 16 -16.10 -9.44 44.32
CA SER A 16 -17.03 -8.97 43.30
C SER A 16 -16.53 -9.34 41.91
N ALA A 17 -17.39 -9.95 41.10
CA ALA A 17 -17.14 -10.20 39.68
C ALA A 17 -16.85 -8.88 38.96
N GLN A 18 -15.60 -8.69 38.51
CA GLN A 18 -15.27 -7.64 37.56
C GLN A 18 -15.82 -8.06 36.19
N ALA A 19 -16.72 -7.25 35.66
CA ALA A 19 -17.18 -7.33 34.29
C ALA A 19 -15.98 -7.18 33.35
N THR A 20 -15.79 -8.17 32.48
CA THR A 20 -14.92 -8.05 31.31
C THR A 20 -15.41 -6.88 30.45
N PRO A 21 -14.56 -5.94 30.03
CA PRO A 21 -14.96 -5.00 29.00
C PRO A 21 -15.08 -5.78 27.69
N SER A 22 -16.31 -6.07 27.28
CA SER A 22 -16.62 -6.48 25.92
C SER A 22 -16.16 -5.36 24.99
N LEU A 23 -15.12 -5.63 24.20
CA LEU A 23 -14.72 -4.83 23.06
C LEU A 23 -15.92 -4.75 22.10
N ASN A 24 -16.67 -3.65 22.19
CA ASN A 24 -17.64 -3.26 21.19
C ASN A 24 -16.86 -2.96 19.89
N LEU A 25 -16.75 -3.98 19.04
CA LEU A 25 -16.49 -3.79 17.62
C LEU A 25 -17.68 -3.04 17.05
N ALA A 26 -17.58 -1.71 17.06
CA ALA A 26 -18.47 -0.87 16.27
C ALA A 26 -18.34 -1.34 14.80
N PRO A 27 -19.46 -1.58 14.09
CA PRO A 27 -19.41 -1.93 12.69
C PRO A 27 -18.73 -0.78 11.96
N SER A 28 -17.63 -1.07 11.27
CA SER A 28 -16.96 -0.14 10.36
C SER A 28 -18.03 0.40 9.42
N THR A 29 -18.40 1.67 9.61
CA THR A 29 -19.37 2.34 8.78
C THR A 29 -18.86 2.27 7.35
N SER A 30 -19.60 1.55 6.52
CA SER A 30 -19.51 1.54 5.06
C SER A 30 -19.78 2.95 4.54
N ALA A 31 -18.80 3.84 4.68
CA ALA A 31 -18.77 5.06 3.91
C ALA A 31 -18.37 4.64 2.50
N THR A 32 -19.34 4.67 1.58
CA THR A 32 -19.05 4.65 0.15
C THR A 32 -17.94 5.67 -0.12
N PRO A 33 -16.82 5.27 -0.74
CA PRO A 33 -15.78 6.24 -1.11
C PRO A 33 -16.42 7.33 -1.96
N PRO A 34 -16.00 8.60 -1.82
CA PRO A 34 -16.51 9.67 -2.66
C PRO A 34 -16.33 9.28 -4.13
N SER A 35 -17.35 9.56 -4.93
CA SER A 35 -17.26 9.50 -6.39
C SER A 35 -16.04 10.30 -6.81
N TYR A 36 -15.00 9.62 -7.29
CA TYR A 36 -13.88 10.25 -7.98
C TYR A 36 -14.44 10.91 -9.24
N THR A 37 -14.85 12.17 -9.16
CA THR A 37 -14.89 13.02 -10.34
C THR A 37 -13.43 13.22 -10.71
N ALA A 38 -12.95 12.38 -11.62
CA ALA A 38 -11.69 12.62 -12.29
C ALA A 38 -11.77 14.05 -12.87
N HIS A 39 -11.03 14.98 -12.28
CA HIS A 39 -10.57 16.12 -13.05
C HIS A 39 -9.59 15.53 -14.06
N GLU A 40 -10.10 15.17 -15.23
CA GLU A 40 -9.40 14.54 -16.35
C GLU A 40 -8.32 15.42 -16.98
N GLN A 41 -7.84 16.45 -16.31
CA GLN A 41 -6.90 17.41 -16.89
C GLN A 41 -5.70 17.58 -15.95
N ASP A 42 -4.53 17.29 -16.50
CA ASP A 42 -3.18 17.47 -15.95
C ASP A 42 -2.46 16.28 -15.32
N PHE A 43 -2.57 15.07 -15.87
CA PHE A 43 -1.55 14.04 -15.60
C PHE A 43 -1.25 13.13 -16.80
N THR A 44 -0.84 13.76 -17.89
CA THR A 44 -0.30 13.08 -19.07
C THR A 44 1.11 12.59 -18.78
N LEU A 45 1.30 11.27 -18.75
CA LEU A 45 2.62 10.62 -18.75
C LEU A 45 3.45 11.13 -19.93
N GLN A 46 4.41 12.02 -19.70
CA GLN A 46 5.49 12.26 -20.66
C GLN A 46 6.58 11.19 -20.50
N ALA A 47 6.21 9.92 -20.69
CA ALA A 47 7.17 8.93 -21.14
C ALA A 47 7.66 9.39 -22.53
N ASN A 48 8.97 9.39 -22.77
CA ASN A 48 9.49 9.71 -24.11
C ASN A 48 8.99 8.65 -25.13
N ALA A 49 8.96 8.98 -26.42
CA ALA A 49 8.33 8.11 -27.44
C ALA A 49 8.88 6.67 -27.46
N THR A 50 10.14 6.47 -27.07
CA THR A 50 10.78 5.16 -26.93
C THR A 50 10.26 4.39 -25.71
N GLN A 51 10.14 5.06 -24.56
CA GLN A 51 9.54 4.49 -23.34
C GLN A 51 8.06 4.15 -23.56
N GLN A 52 7.33 5.01 -24.27
CA GLN A 52 5.94 4.73 -24.64
C GLN A 52 5.81 3.49 -25.52
N ALA A 53 6.73 3.27 -26.47
CA ALA A 53 6.73 2.09 -27.32
C ALA A 53 7.07 0.80 -26.56
N GLU A 54 8.01 0.84 -25.61
CA GLU A 54 8.35 -0.33 -24.78
C GLU A 54 7.27 -0.67 -23.77
N ILE A 55 6.69 0.35 -23.11
CA ILE A 55 5.50 0.20 -22.27
C ILE A 55 4.38 -0.40 -23.12
N SER A 56 4.11 0.14 -24.30
CA SER A 56 3.04 -0.35 -25.20
C SER A 56 3.29 -1.79 -25.62
N LYS A 57 4.52 -2.17 -25.96
CA LYS A 57 4.86 -3.56 -26.32
C LYS A 57 4.71 -4.53 -25.15
N HIS A 58 5.08 -4.12 -23.94
CA HIS A 58 4.90 -4.94 -22.75
C HIS A 58 3.41 -5.03 -22.37
N LEU A 59 2.66 -3.93 -22.49
CA LEU A 59 1.23 -3.87 -22.28
C LEU A 59 0.47 -4.69 -23.33
N GLU A 60 0.85 -4.62 -24.61
CA GLU A 60 0.30 -5.47 -25.69
C GLU A 60 0.53 -6.94 -25.39
N LYS A 61 1.68 -7.33 -24.84
CA LYS A 61 1.90 -8.72 -24.41
C LYS A 61 0.99 -9.15 -23.26
N VAL A 62 0.61 -8.22 -22.39
CA VAL A 62 -0.33 -8.44 -21.26
C VAL A 62 -1.80 -8.40 -21.72
N GLU A 63 -2.11 -7.58 -22.72
CA GLU A 63 -3.45 -7.31 -23.28
C GLU A 63 -3.82 -8.25 -24.45
N ALA A 64 -2.86 -8.77 -25.21
CA ALA A 64 -3.06 -9.75 -26.29
C ALA A 64 -3.48 -11.15 -25.80
N ARG A 65 -3.68 -11.31 -24.49
CA ARG A 65 -4.41 -12.43 -23.92
C ARG A 65 -5.92 -12.18 -24.16
N PRO A 66 -6.63 -13.00 -24.95
CA PRO A 66 -8.00 -12.71 -25.37
C PRO A 66 -8.97 -12.61 -24.17
N GLY A 67 -9.73 -11.50 -24.08
CA GLY A 67 -10.86 -11.29 -23.12
C GLY A 67 -10.89 -9.96 -22.33
N ARG A 68 -9.82 -9.16 -22.33
CA ARG A 68 -9.49 -8.31 -21.16
C ARG A 68 -10.13 -6.91 -21.04
N ALA A 69 -10.74 -6.32 -22.08
CA ALA A 69 -11.39 -5.01 -21.97
C ALA A 69 -12.67 -5.04 -21.09
N GLY A 70 -13.39 -6.16 -21.08
CA GLY A 70 -14.47 -6.42 -20.11
C GLY A 70 -13.95 -6.84 -18.72
N ASP A 71 -12.64 -7.06 -18.58
CA ASP A 71 -12.01 -7.57 -17.37
C ASP A 71 -11.34 -6.48 -16.51
N ILE A 72 -11.07 -5.27 -17.02
CA ILE A 72 -10.55 -4.17 -16.19
C ILE A 72 -11.53 -3.79 -15.08
N ASN A 73 -12.82 -3.61 -15.42
CA ASN A 73 -13.86 -3.36 -14.42
C ASN A 73 -14.05 -4.55 -13.46
N LYS A 74 -13.94 -5.80 -13.94
CA LYS A 74 -13.93 -6.99 -13.07
C LYS A 74 -12.68 -7.05 -12.19
N GLY A 75 -11.54 -6.59 -12.69
CA GLY A 75 -10.27 -6.49 -12.00
C GLY A 75 -10.35 -5.49 -10.86
N ILE A 76 -10.93 -4.31 -11.10
CA ILE A 76 -11.20 -3.31 -10.06
C ILE A 76 -12.17 -3.87 -9.02
N LEU A 77 -13.30 -4.49 -9.43
CA LEU A 77 -14.23 -5.14 -8.49
C LEU A 77 -13.57 -6.27 -7.69
N ARG A 78 -12.63 -7.00 -8.29
CA ARG A 78 -11.89 -8.06 -7.61
C ARG A 78 -10.80 -7.50 -6.70
N ALA A 79 -10.12 -6.44 -7.08
CA ALA A 79 -9.18 -5.69 -6.25
C ALA A 79 -9.88 -5.08 -5.03
N LEU A 80 -11.09 -4.54 -5.23
CA LEU A 80 -11.98 -4.10 -4.16
C LEU A 80 -12.38 -5.23 -3.22
N LYS A 81 -12.63 -6.45 -3.76
CA LYS A 81 -12.85 -7.62 -2.91
C LYS A 81 -11.57 -8.04 -2.17
N LEU A 82 -10.41 -7.99 -2.82
CA LEU A 82 -9.12 -8.28 -2.16
C LEU A 82 -8.85 -7.30 -1.02
N ASP A 83 -9.19 -6.03 -1.23
CA ASP A 83 -9.17 -5.03 -0.18
C ASP A 83 -10.20 -5.42 0.89
N ALA A 84 -11.50 -5.46 0.59
CA ALA A 84 -12.57 -5.68 1.58
C ALA A 84 -12.46 -7.01 2.37
N TYR A 85 -11.90 -8.07 1.77
CA TYR A 85 -11.77 -9.39 2.37
C TYR A 85 -10.30 -9.72 2.66
N SER A 86 -9.85 -9.39 3.87
CA SER A 86 -8.53 -9.81 4.41
C SER A 86 -8.28 -11.32 4.36
N SER A 87 -9.36 -12.10 4.16
CA SER A 87 -9.39 -13.56 4.04
C SER A 87 -9.03 -14.10 2.65
N ILE A 88 -8.85 -13.25 1.63
CA ILE A 88 -8.34 -13.75 0.35
C ILE A 88 -6.83 -14.02 0.53
N ALA A 89 -6.50 -15.30 0.66
CA ALA A 89 -5.13 -15.76 0.66
C ALA A 89 -4.53 -15.56 -0.74
N LEU A 90 -3.97 -14.36 -0.98
CA LEU A 90 -3.07 -14.13 -2.10
C LEU A 90 -2.04 -15.26 -2.15
N LYS A 91 -1.85 -15.90 -3.31
CA LYS A 91 -0.87 -16.98 -3.45
C LYS A 91 0.55 -16.53 -3.09
N LYS A 92 0.86 -15.27 -3.40
CA LYS A 92 2.10 -14.59 -3.05
C LYS A 92 1.76 -13.19 -2.50
N PRO A 93 1.72 -13.00 -1.18
CA PRO A 93 1.49 -11.68 -0.59
C PRO A 93 2.66 -10.74 -0.90
N PHE A 94 2.42 -9.44 -0.78
CA PHE A 94 3.45 -8.42 -0.88
C PHE A 94 4.39 -8.48 0.33
N ILE A 95 5.63 -8.06 0.14
CA ILE A 95 6.54 -7.78 1.26
C ILE A 95 6.46 -6.30 1.64
N MET A 96 6.96 -5.98 2.84
CA MET A 96 7.25 -4.60 3.18
C MET A 96 8.28 -4.01 2.19
N PRO A 97 7.99 -2.86 1.56
CA PRO A 97 8.87 -2.29 0.54
C PRO A 97 10.11 -1.59 1.10
N ALA A 98 10.14 -1.33 2.40
CA ALA A 98 11.28 -0.75 3.09
C ALA A 98 11.27 -1.17 4.56
N GLN A 99 12.45 -1.22 5.18
CA GLN A 99 12.55 -1.27 6.63
C GLN A 99 12.33 0.14 7.20
N GLY A 100 11.57 0.25 8.28
CA GLY A 100 11.31 1.55 8.92
C GLY A 100 10.16 1.50 9.92
N ILE A 101 9.79 2.69 10.40
CA ILE A 101 8.67 2.88 11.34
C ILE A 101 7.45 3.31 10.53
N LEU A 102 6.30 2.69 10.80
CA LEU A 102 5.03 3.09 10.24
C LEU A 102 4.58 4.42 10.88
N THR A 103 4.61 5.53 10.15
CA THR A 103 4.36 6.87 10.72
C THR A 103 2.98 7.43 10.42
N SER A 104 2.37 7.06 9.28
CA SER A 104 1.06 7.62 8.90
C SER A 104 0.30 6.68 7.98
N SER A 105 -0.85 6.19 8.47
CA SER A 105 -1.64 5.15 7.82
C SER A 105 -2.56 5.60 6.71
N PHE A 106 -2.92 4.63 5.87
CA PHE A 106 -3.93 4.80 4.83
C PHE A 106 -5.27 5.23 5.41
N GLY A 107 -5.97 6.11 4.71
CA GLY A 107 -7.31 6.55 5.07
C GLY A 107 -7.42 8.02 5.46
N TYR A 108 -8.56 8.40 6.02
CA TYR A 108 -8.82 9.78 6.42
C TYR A 108 -7.99 10.19 7.63
N ARG A 109 -7.34 11.36 7.53
CA ARG A 109 -6.57 11.96 8.61
C ARG A 109 -6.74 13.49 8.62
N ASP A 110 -6.33 14.08 9.73
CA ASP A 110 -6.33 15.52 9.94
C ASP A 110 -4.93 15.93 10.40
N LEU A 111 -4.09 16.34 9.45
CA LEU A 111 -2.72 16.83 9.72
C LEU A 111 -2.63 18.34 9.45
N ASP A 112 -3.07 18.78 8.28
CA ASP A 112 -3.17 20.19 7.88
C ASP A 112 -4.58 20.51 7.36
N GLY A 113 -5.59 19.88 7.98
CA GLY A 113 -6.96 19.80 7.48
C GLY A 113 -7.33 18.36 7.09
N LYS A 114 -8.63 18.14 6.90
CA LYS A 114 -9.18 16.83 6.54
C LYS A 114 -8.72 16.44 5.14
N GLU A 115 -7.88 15.42 5.07
CA GLU A 115 -7.45 14.82 3.81
C GLU A 115 -7.53 13.30 3.83
N PHE A 116 -7.55 12.71 2.64
CA PHE A 116 -7.48 11.26 2.46
C PHE A 116 -6.07 10.86 2.07
N HIS A 117 -5.45 10.02 2.89
CA HIS A 117 -4.12 9.49 2.66
C HIS A 117 -4.20 8.24 1.79
N ALA A 118 -3.79 8.35 0.53
CA ALA A 118 -3.91 7.29 -0.48
C ALA A 118 -2.84 6.19 -0.39
N GLY A 119 -2.02 6.22 0.66
CA GLY A 119 -0.91 5.31 0.87
C GLY A 119 -0.61 5.11 2.35
N GLN A 120 0.58 4.61 2.63
CA GLN A 120 1.09 4.37 3.96
C GLN A 120 2.53 4.87 4.03
N ASP A 121 2.84 5.63 5.07
CA ASP A 121 4.17 6.21 5.27
C ASP A 121 5.05 5.33 6.13
N ILE A 122 6.25 5.04 5.62
CA ILE A 122 7.30 4.27 6.28
C ILE A 122 8.53 5.16 6.42
N ALA A 123 8.80 5.64 7.62
CA ALA A 123 9.93 6.53 7.90
C ALA A 123 11.21 5.77 8.19
N ASN A 124 12.30 6.21 7.57
CA ASN A 124 13.67 5.81 7.85
C ASN A 124 14.65 6.88 7.30
N ALA A 125 15.96 6.68 7.44
CA ALA A 125 16.96 7.61 6.92
C ALA A 125 16.94 7.69 5.38
N ILE A 126 17.30 8.87 4.84
CA ILE A 126 17.59 9.04 3.41
C ILE A 126 18.63 8.00 2.98
N GLY A 127 18.44 7.41 1.81
CA GLY A 127 19.33 6.36 1.29
C GLY A 127 18.95 4.93 1.72
N THR A 128 17.94 4.77 2.59
CA THR A 128 17.40 3.45 2.93
C THR A 128 16.96 2.72 1.65
N PRO A 129 17.37 1.46 1.42
CA PRO A 129 16.92 0.68 0.27
C PRO A 129 15.40 0.55 0.21
N ILE A 130 14.84 0.72 -0.98
CA ILE A 130 13.43 0.46 -1.29
C ILE A 130 13.37 -0.72 -2.25
N TYR A 131 12.51 -1.68 -1.94
CA TYR A 131 12.35 -2.93 -2.66
C TYR A 131 11.01 -3.02 -3.37
N ALA A 132 10.99 -3.73 -4.49
CA ALA A 132 9.74 -4.10 -5.15
C ALA A 132 8.89 -4.99 -4.22
N ALA A 133 7.69 -4.51 -3.89
CA ALA A 133 6.78 -5.22 -2.99
C ALA A 133 6.30 -6.57 -3.56
N ALA A 134 6.32 -6.71 -4.89
CA ALA A 134 6.02 -7.94 -5.61
C ALA A 134 6.70 -7.96 -6.99
N ASP A 135 6.70 -9.15 -7.62
CA ASP A 135 7.11 -9.31 -9.01
C ASP A 135 6.27 -8.39 -9.92
N GLY A 136 6.90 -7.76 -10.90
CA GLY A 136 6.20 -6.84 -11.79
C GLY A 136 7.09 -6.19 -12.82
N VAL A 137 6.57 -5.13 -13.43
CA VAL A 137 7.27 -4.34 -14.43
C VAL A 137 7.17 -2.86 -14.06
N VAL A 138 8.29 -2.16 -14.13
CA VAL A 138 8.30 -0.70 -13.92
C VAL A 138 7.61 -0.04 -15.12
N ILE A 139 6.48 0.62 -14.87
CA ILE A 139 5.67 1.26 -15.92
C ILE A 139 5.79 2.78 -15.93
N ALA A 140 6.27 3.38 -14.85
CA ALA A 140 6.51 4.81 -14.78
C ALA A 140 7.66 5.15 -13.83
N LYS A 141 8.38 6.20 -14.18
CA LYS A 141 9.41 6.87 -13.39
C LYS A 141 9.28 8.35 -13.67
N GLU A 142 9.16 9.17 -12.63
CA GLU A 142 9.06 10.62 -12.78
C GLU A 142 9.94 11.31 -11.74
N GLU A 143 10.52 12.44 -12.14
CA GLU A 143 11.43 13.25 -11.33
C GLU A 143 10.79 14.61 -11.07
N LEU A 144 11.07 15.19 -9.89
CA LEU A 144 10.70 16.57 -9.52
C LEU A 144 9.20 16.87 -9.58
N HIS A 145 8.33 15.87 -9.45
CA HIS A 145 6.89 16.14 -9.36
C HIS A 145 6.57 16.94 -8.09
N THR A 146 5.77 18.00 -8.20
CA THR A 146 5.54 18.98 -7.12
C THR A 146 5.11 18.37 -5.80
N SER A 147 4.21 17.37 -5.82
CA SER A 147 3.71 16.71 -4.62
C SER A 147 4.45 15.39 -4.34
N ALA A 148 4.35 14.43 -5.28
CA ALA A 148 4.96 13.11 -5.19
C ALA A 148 6.50 13.08 -5.13
N GLY A 149 7.17 14.15 -5.54
CA GLY A 149 8.62 14.18 -5.70
C GLY A 149 9.08 13.23 -6.79
N ASN A 150 10.23 12.60 -6.57
CA ASN A 150 10.68 11.51 -7.41
C ASN A 150 9.86 10.26 -7.07
N TYR A 151 9.30 9.60 -8.08
CA TYR A 151 8.50 8.39 -7.83
C TYR A 151 8.61 7.35 -8.93
N LEU A 152 8.33 6.10 -8.55
CA LEU A 152 8.32 4.93 -9.42
C LEU A 152 6.98 4.19 -9.30
N VAL A 153 6.50 3.63 -10.40
CA VAL A 153 5.29 2.79 -10.42
C VAL A 153 5.60 1.42 -11.00
N ILE A 154 5.21 0.37 -10.27
CA ILE A 154 5.34 -1.02 -10.73
C ILE A 154 3.95 -1.60 -10.94
N LEU A 155 3.75 -2.22 -12.10
CA LEU A 155 2.54 -2.96 -12.43
C LEU A 155 2.74 -4.45 -12.14
N HIS A 156 1.76 -5.03 -11.46
CA HIS A 156 1.74 -6.40 -11.00
C HIS A 156 0.51 -7.13 -11.57
N GLU A 157 0.67 -8.43 -11.85
CA GLU A 157 -0.45 -9.34 -12.08
C GLU A 157 -0.57 -10.28 -10.87
N LEU A 158 -1.60 -10.08 -10.04
CA LEU A 158 -1.90 -10.92 -8.87
C LEU A 158 -3.12 -11.78 -9.15
N ASP A 159 -2.91 -13.09 -9.35
CA ASP A 159 -3.99 -14.05 -9.57
C ASP A 159 -5.01 -13.61 -10.67
N GLY A 160 -4.48 -13.01 -11.74
CA GLY A 160 -5.26 -12.49 -12.88
C GLY A 160 -5.78 -11.06 -12.71
N VAL A 161 -5.50 -10.40 -11.58
CA VAL A 161 -5.88 -9.01 -11.30
C VAL A 161 -4.69 -8.09 -11.50
N MET A 162 -4.89 -6.99 -12.22
CA MET A 162 -3.85 -5.95 -12.34
C MET A 162 -3.89 -5.04 -11.12
N ILE A 163 -2.76 -4.90 -10.47
CA ILE A 163 -2.55 -4.01 -9.32
C ILE A 163 -1.27 -3.23 -9.57
N SER A 164 -1.23 -1.96 -9.22
CA SER A 164 -0.01 -1.17 -9.26
C SER A 164 0.43 -0.78 -7.85
N THR A 165 1.75 -0.68 -7.67
CA THR A 165 2.35 -0.08 -6.48
C THR A 165 3.09 1.19 -6.84
N ARG A 166 3.01 2.20 -5.96
CA ARG A 166 3.71 3.48 -6.14
C ARG A 166 4.67 3.74 -4.98
N TYR A 167 5.85 4.21 -5.32
CA TYR A 167 6.94 4.49 -4.38
C TYR A 167 7.34 5.96 -4.54
N LEU A 168 6.96 6.81 -3.59
CA LEU A 168 7.08 8.26 -3.68
C LEU A 168 8.17 8.82 -2.76
N HIS A 169 8.46 10.12 -2.93
CA HIS A 169 9.44 10.89 -2.16
C HIS A 169 10.87 10.33 -2.27
N LEU A 170 11.18 9.64 -3.36
CA LEU A 170 12.46 8.96 -3.55
C LEU A 170 13.64 9.94 -3.61
N ASP A 171 14.82 9.49 -3.20
CA ASP A 171 16.08 10.21 -3.41
C ASP A 171 16.70 9.83 -4.76
N ARG A 172 16.76 8.52 -5.04
CA ARG A 172 17.44 7.98 -6.22
C ARG A 172 16.71 6.75 -6.77
N PHE A 173 16.70 6.62 -8.09
CA PHE A 173 16.24 5.43 -8.79
C PHE A 173 17.36 4.42 -9.01
N ILE A 174 17.03 3.14 -8.95
CA ILE A 174 17.90 2.03 -9.35
C ILE A 174 17.30 1.32 -10.55
N ALA A 175 15.99 1.06 -10.51
CA ALA A 175 15.25 0.49 -11.63
C ALA A 175 14.78 1.58 -12.61
N ASN A 176 14.61 1.18 -13.88
CA ASN A 176 14.16 2.01 -14.97
C ASN A 176 12.82 1.52 -15.52
N VAL A 177 12.09 2.40 -16.20
CA VAL A 177 10.89 2.04 -16.96
C VAL A 177 11.21 0.90 -17.94
N GLY A 178 10.36 -0.12 -17.95
CA GLY A 178 10.53 -1.33 -18.77
C GLY A 178 11.20 -2.49 -18.03
N ASP A 179 11.89 -2.24 -16.92
CA ASP A 179 12.55 -3.29 -16.15
C ASP A 179 11.53 -4.27 -15.56
N THR A 180 11.82 -5.56 -15.71
CA THR A 180 11.11 -6.61 -14.97
C THR A 180 11.81 -6.82 -13.64
N VAL A 181 11.06 -6.68 -12.55
CA VAL A 181 11.58 -6.81 -11.19
C VAL A 181 10.93 -7.99 -10.48
N LYS A 182 11.69 -8.58 -9.56
CA LYS A 182 11.23 -9.61 -8.62
C LYS A 182 10.92 -8.98 -7.28
N GLN A 183 10.00 -9.61 -6.55
CA GLN A 183 9.76 -9.26 -5.16
C GLN A 183 11.08 -9.26 -4.39
N GLY A 184 11.39 -8.16 -3.70
CA GLY A 184 12.64 -7.99 -2.95
C GLY A 184 13.80 -7.41 -3.74
N ASP A 185 13.66 -7.17 -5.05
CA ASP A 185 14.68 -6.44 -5.81
C ASP A 185 14.73 -4.99 -5.34
N GLU A 186 15.94 -4.46 -5.17
CA GLU A 186 16.13 -3.05 -4.83
C GLU A 186 15.86 -2.17 -6.05
N ILE A 187 14.89 -1.26 -5.94
CA ILE A 187 14.39 -0.44 -7.05
C ILE A 187 14.70 1.05 -6.90
N ALA A 188 14.93 1.51 -5.68
CA ALA A 188 15.17 2.92 -5.38
C ALA A 188 15.79 3.11 -3.99
N LYS A 189 16.12 4.36 -3.67
CA LYS A 189 16.53 4.82 -2.34
C LYS A 189 15.52 5.81 -1.77
N MET A 190 15.21 5.65 -0.48
CA MET A 190 14.33 6.56 0.26
C MET A 190 14.88 7.98 0.28
N GLY A 191 13.99 8.98 0.20
CA GLY A 191 14.35 10.39 0.22
C GLY A 191 13.34 11.24 0.96
N THR A 192 13.24 12.50 0.56
CA THR A 192 12.29 13.48 1.07
C THR A 192 11.89 14.51 0.00
N THR A 193 11.83 14.07 -1.26
CA THR A 193 11.53 14.95 -2.41
C THR A 193 10.04 15.27 -2.54
N GLY A 194 9.70 16.37 -3.22
CA GLY A 194 8.30 16.82 -3.34
C GLY A 194 7.75 17.39 -2.04
N ARG A 195 6.45 17.20 -1.79
CA ARG A 195 5.77 17.65 -0.58
C ARG A 195 5.93 16.62 0.54
N SER A 196 7.06 16.72 1.24
CA SER A 196 7.43 15.83 2.36
C SER A 196 7.84 16.64 3.59
N THR A 197 7.47 16.20 4.78
CA THR A 197 7.84 16.82 6.07
C THR A 197 9.10 16.21 6.70
N GLY A 198 9.61 15.13 6.12
CA GLY A 198 10.85 14.47 6.56
C GLY A 198 11.10 13.17 5.80
N PRO A 199 12.25 12.50 5.99
CA PRO A 199 12.58 11.28 5.25
C PRO A 199 11.59 10.13 5.47
N HIS A 200 10.90 9.72 4.42
CA HIS A 200 9.98 8.58 4.43
C HIS A 200 9.72 8.05 3.01
N LEU A 201 9.19 6.83 2.95
CA LEU A 201 8.56 6.27 1.77
C LEU A 201 7.04 6.40 1.92
N HIS A 202 6.40 7.13 1.01
CA HIS A 202 4.96 7.05 0.80
C HIS A 202 4.67 5.92 -0.18
N PHE A 203 4.05 4.85 0.31
CA PHE A 203 3.78 3.62 -0.45
C PHE A 203 2.28 3.47 -0.72
N GLU A 204 1.91 3.30 -1.99
CA GLU A 204 0.51 3.09 -2.38
C GLU A 204 0.31 1.74 -3.07
N VAL A 205 -0.89 1.19 -2.91
CA VAL A 205 -1.41 0.08 -3.73
C VAL A 205 -2.66 0.57 -4.44
N ARG A 206 -2.79 0.33 -5.75
CA ARG A 206 -3.92 0.80 -6.56
C ARG A 206 -4.52 -0.30 -7.43
N ALA A 207 -5.85 -0.25 -7.59
CA ALA A 207 -6.62 -1.19 -8.39
C ALA A 207 -6.53 -0.87 -9.89
N GLY A 208 -5.48 -1.35 -10.56
CA GLY A 208 -5.31 -1.23 -12.00
C GLY A 208 -3.95 -0.69 -12.42
N LYS A 209 -3.90 -0.04 -13.58
CA LYS A 209 -2.68 0.43 -14.27
C LYS A 209 -2.53 1.95 -14.36
N PHE A 210 -3.57 2.72 -14.11
CA PHE A 210 -3.59 4.17 -14.27
C PHE A 210 -3.44 4.90 -12.94
N PHE A 211 -2.91 6.13 -12.99
CA PHE A 211 -2.73 6.98 -11.81
C PHE A 211 -4.03 7.39 -11.13
N SER A 212 -5.12 7.46 -11.90
CA SER A 212 -6.48 7.74 -11.40
C SER A 212 -7.12 6.54 -10.69
N ASP A 213 -6.46 5.37 -10.68
CA ASP A 213 -7.06 4.16 -10.18
C ASP A 213 -7.24 4.19 -8.66
N LEU A 214 -8.28 3.48 -8.21
CA LEU A 214 -8.71 3.48 -6.82
C LEU A 214 -7.58 3.06 -5.88
N PRO A 215 -7.25 3.87 -4.86
CA PRO A 215 -6.26 3.49 -3.86
C PRO A 215 -6.85 2.43 -2.91
N LEU A 216 -6.03 1.45 -2.59
CA LEU A 216 -6.35 0.31 -1.73
C LEU A 216 -5.48 0.37 -0.47
N GLU A 217 -5.95 -0.22 0.64
CA GLU A 217 -5.21 -0.22 1.90
C GLU A 217 -3.95 -1.10 1.76
N PRO A 218 -2.72 -0.54 1.77
CA PRO A 218 -1.52 -1.31 1.44
C PRO A 218 -1.28 -2.50 2.38
N MET A 219 -1.59 -2.33 3.66
CA MET A 219 -1.36 -3.34 4.69
C MET A 219 -2.21 -4.61 4.51
N ARG A 220 -3.25 -4.59 3.68
CA ARG A 220 -4.04 -5.80 3.36
C ARG A 220 -3.34 -6.74 2.39
N PHE A 221 -2.35 -6.24 1.64
CA PHE A 221 -1.60 -7.01 0.67
C PHE A 221 -0.31 -7.59 1.25
N ILE A 222 0.18 -7.02 2.36
CA ILE A 222 1.46 -7.36 2.97
C ILE A 222 1.29 -8.48 4.00
N ARG A 223 2.18 -9.48 3.99
CA ARG A 223 2.26 -10.54 5.02
C ARG A 223 3.69 -10.92 5.35
#